data_AF-A0A923WBT5-F1
#
_entry.id   AF-A0A923WBT5-F1
#
_cell.length_a   1.000
_cell.length_b   1.000
_cell.length_c   1.000
_cell.angle_alpha   90.00
_cell.angle_beta   90.00
_cell.angle_gamma   90.00
#
_symmetry.space_group_name_H-M   'P 1'
#
loop_
_entity.id
_entity.type
_entity.pdbx_description
1 polymer ?
#
loop_
_entity_poly.entity_id
_entity_poly.type
_entity_poly.pdbx_seq_one_letter_code
_entity_poly.pdbx_strand_id
1 'polypeptide(L)'
;MTHSYGSVNLLRRALLLLLGGPLVAVAQTGIGTATPNPNAALDISASDKGLLIPRMDSAQRAGIVAPPPRRLNGFPDKRPHGLLVRYRRHVGVHSRQDPLRR
;
A
#
# COMPACT_ATOMS: atom_id res chain seq x y z
N MET A 1 -53.60 3.48 35.57
CA MET A 1 -52.18 3.77 35.90
C MET A 1 -51.31 3.43 34.71
N THR A 2 -51.28 4.29 33.70
CA THR A 2 -50.42 4.14 32.52
C THR A 2 -49.11 4.87 32.78
N HIS A 3 -48.06 4.15 33.16
CA HIS A 3 -46.76 4.76 33.41
C HIS A 3 -46.12 5.14 32.07
N SER A 4 -45.84 6.44 31.89
CA SER A 4 -45.20 6.98 30.69
C SER A 4 -43.71 6.62 30.67
N TYR A 5 -43.30 5.74 29.77
CA TYR A 5 -41.94 5.20 29.67
C TYR A 5 -40.92 6.16 29.00
N GLY A 6 -41.27 7.42 28.76
CA GLY A 6 -40.45 8.38 28.01
C GLY A 6 -39.06 8.59 28.61
N SER A 7 -38.99 8.89 29.91
CA SER A 7 -37.72 9.16 30.60
C SER A 7 -36.86 7.91 30.78
N VAL A 8 -37.48 6.73 30.95
CA VAL A 8 -36.77 5.45 31.11
C VAL A 8 -36.08 5.05 29.81
N ASN A 9 -36.72 5.27 28.67
CA ASN A 9 -36.14 5.03 27.35
C ASN A 9 -34.99 5.99 27.02
N LEU A 10 -35.07 7.23 27.52
CA LEU A 10 -33.99 8.21 27.37
C LEU A 10 -32.76 7.83 28.20
N LEU A 11 -32.96 7.45 29.47
CA LEU A 11 -31.88 6.97 30.34
C LEU A 11 -31.24 5.68 29.79
N ARG A 12 -32.04 4.77 29.23
CA ARG A 12 -31.54 3.54 28.60
C ARG A 12 -30.71 3.84 27.34
N ARG A 13 -31.11 4.81 26.51
CA ARG A 13 -30.33 5.26 25.35
C ARG A 13 -29.02 5.91 25.76
N ALA A 14 -29.04 6.76 26.79
CA ALA A 14 -27.84 7.38 27.34
C ALA A 14 -26.85 6.32 27.89
N LEU A 15 -27.37 5.30 28.58
CA LEU A 15 -26.55 4.21 29.11
C LEU A 15 -25.94 3.35 28.00
N LEU A 16 -26.69 3.06 26.92
CA LEU A 16 -26.16 2.32 25.76
C LEU A 16 -25.06 3.10 25.01
N LEU A 17 -25.18 4.43 24.92
CA LEU A 17 -24.13 5.28 24.33
C LEU A 17 -22.88 5.35 25.23
N LEU A 18 -23.05 5.39 26.55
CA LEU A 18 -21.95 5.47 27.51
C LEU A 18 -21.17 4.15 27.64
N LEU A 19 -21.86 3.01 27.59
CA LEU A 19 -21.26 1.68 27.81
C LEU A 19 -20.90 0.94 26.52
N GLY A 20 -21.40 1.39 25.36
CA GLY A 20 -21.24 0.73 24.06
C GLY A 20 -20.71 1.62 22.93
N GLY A 21 -20.25 2.82 23.24
CA GLY A 21 -19.60 3.71 22.25
C GLY A 21 -18.37 3.05 21.61
N PRO A 22 -18.02 3.40 20.35
CA PRO A 22 -16.94 2.75 19.63
C PRO A 22 -15.59 3.00 20.34
N LEU A 23 -14.98 1.91 20.82
CA LEU A 23 -13.56 1.91 21.21
C LEU A 23 -12.73 2.00 19.94
N VAL A 24 -12.20 3.18 19.62
CA VAL A 24 -11.24 3.33 18.53
C VAL A 24 -9.89 2.77 18.99
N ALA A 25 -9.71 1.46 18.84
CA ALA A 25 -8.43 0.81 19.06
C ALA A 25 -7.52 1.04 17.83
N VAL A 26 -6.41 1.74 18.01
CA VAL A 26 -5.42 1.96 16.94
C VAL A 26 -4.40 0.82 16.99
N ALA A 27 -4.34 0.00 15.94
CA ALA A 27 -3.52 -1.23 15.89
C ALA A 27 -2.09 -1.03 15.36
N GLN A 28 -1.52 0.17 15.51
CA GLN A 28 -0.15 0.47 15.05
C GLN A 28 0.89 0.01 16.07
N THR A 29 1.93 -0.69 15.58
CA THR A 29 3.00 -1.19 16.45
C THR A 29 4.13 -0.15 16.50
N GLY A 30 4.40 0.39 17.68
CA GLY A 30 5.54 1.29 17.93
C GLY A 30 6.56 0.65 18.85
N ILE A 31 7.85 0.77 18.53
CA ILE A 31 8.95 0.31 19.38
C ILE A 31 9.86 1.50 19.69
N GLY A 32 10.03 1.84 20.97
CA GLY A 32 10.84 2.99 21.39
C GLY A 32 10.20 4.36 21.14
N THR A 33 8.92 4.40 20.78
CA THR A 33 8.13 5.64 20.61
C THR A 33 6.75 5.49 21.27
N ALA A 34 6.30 6.52 21.99
CA ALA A 34 4.95 6.58 22.57
C ALA A 34 3.90 7.07 21.55
N THR A 35 4.36 7.69 20.47
CA THR A 35 3.53 8.26 19.41
C THR A 35 4.01 7.75 18.05
N PRO A 36 3.61 6.54 17.64
CA PRO A 36 3.95 6.00 16.33
C PRO A 36 3.37 6.89 15.22
N ASN A 37 4.08 7.00 14.10
CA ASN A 37 3.54 7.66 12.92
C ASN A 37 2.24 6.95 12.48
N PRO A 38 1.11 7.67 12.36
CA PRO A 38 -0.20 7.06 12.05
C PRO A 38 -0.26 6.43 10.66
N ASN A 39 0.68 6.75 9.77
CA ASN A 39 0.76 6.19 8.43
C ASN A 39 1.72 4.98 8.35
N ALA A 40 2.38 4.62 9.45
CA ALA A 40 3.32 3.51 9.49
C ALA A 40 2.63 2.21 9.95
N ALA A 41 2.96 1.11 9.28
CA ALA A 41 2.59 -0.23 9.76
C ALA A 41 3.42 -0.64 11.00
N LEU A 42 4.66 -0.15 11.08
CA LEU A 42 5.58 -0.33 12.21
C LEU A 42 6.49 0.89 12.29
N ASP A 43 6.57 1.52 13.47
CA ASP A 43 7.46 2.66 13.74
C ASP A 43 8.48 2.30 14.82
N ILE A 44 9.76 2.57 14.56
CA ILE A 44 10.87 2.22 15.46
C ILE A 44 11.75 3.45 15.62
N SER A 45 11.92 3.90 16.86
CA SER A 45 12.80 5.04 17.20
C SER A 45 13.87 4.62 18.21
N ALA A 46 15.13 4.89 17.88
CA ALA A 46 16.28 4.75 18.78
C ALA A 46 17.45 5.62 18.27
N SER A 47 18.17 6.31 19.16
CA SER A 47 19.37 7.09 18.83
C SER A 47 20.62 6.23 18.64
N ASP A 48 20.70 5.13 19.39
CA ASP A 48 21.94 4.37 19.57
C ASP A 48 21.80 2.88 19.22
N LYS A 49 20.74 2.49 18.50
CA LYS A 49 20.44 1.09 18.13
C LYS A 49 20.02 0.98 16.67
N GLY A 50 20.36 -0.15 16.04
CA GLY A 50 19.92 -0.51 14.69
C GLY A 50 18.83 -1.58 14.66
N LEU A 51 18.16 -1.74 13.53
CA LEU A 51 17.19 -2.82 13.28
C LEU A 51 17.92 -4.07 12.75
N LEU A 52 17.89 -5.17 13.50
CA LEU A 52 18.36 -6.46 13.01
C LEU A 52 17.21 -7.25 12.40
N ILE A 53 17.17 -7.29 11.07
CA ILE A 53 16.21 -8.11 10.32
C ILE A 53 16.62 -9.59 10.42
N PRO A 54 15.66 -10.54 10.48
CA PRO A 54 15.97 -11.97 10.52
C PRO A 54 17.02 -12.40 9.48
N ARG A 55 18.03 -13.15 9.93
CA ARG A 55 19.01 -13.78 9.04
C ARG A 55 18.36 -15.02 8.42
N MET A 56 18.01 -14.91 7.15
CA MET A 56 17.38 -16.00 6.41
C MET A 56 18.41 -16.81 5.62
N ASP A 57 18.26 -18.12 5.62
CA ASP A 57 18.94 -19.00 4.66
C ASP A 57 18.27 -18.94 3.27
N SER A 58 18.87 -19.61 2.29
CA SER A 58 18.39 -19.62 0.91
C SER A 58 16.99 -20.23 0.75
N ALA A 59 16.65 -21.26 1.54
CA ALA A 59 15.34 -21.92 1.46
C ALA A 59 14.24 -21.02 2.04
N GLN A 60 14.50 -20.40 3.18
CA GLN A 60 13.60 -19.43 3.79
C GLN A 60 13.36 -18.23 2.86
N ARG A 61 14.41 -17.73 2.21
CA ARG A 61 14.30 -16.62 1.25
C ARG A 61 13.50 -17.02 0.02
N ALA A 62 13.75 -18.20 -0.52
CA ALA A 62 13.00 -18.74 -1.67
C ALA A 62 11.52 -18.98 -1.34
N GLY A 63 11.21 -19.27 -0.08
CA GLY A 63 9.84 -19.41 0.43
C GLY A 63 9.07 -18.09 0.53
N ILE A 64 9.71 -16.93 0.39
CA ILE A 64 9.01 -15.65 0.28
C ILE A 64 8.38 -15.59 -1.12
N VAL A 65 7.09 -15.91 -1.19
CA VAL A 65 6.28 -15.76 -2.41
C VAL A 65 6.35 -14.30 -2.86
N ALA A 66 6.47 -14.08 -4.17
CA ALA A 66 6.60 -12.76 -4.75
C ALA A 66 5.53 -11.80 -4.18
N PRO A 67 5.90 -10.55 -3.83
CA PRO A 67 4.93 -9.56 -3.41
C PRO A 67 3.84 -9.42 -4.49
N PRO A 68 2.59 -9.09 -4.11
CA PRO A 68 1.51 -8.92 -5.07
C PRO A 68 1.95 -7.99 -6.22
N PRO A 69 1.56 -8.28 -7.47
CA PRO A 69 1.90 -7.42 -8.60
C PRO A 69 1.54 -5.97 -8.29
N ARG A 70 2.49 -5.06 -8.52
CA ARG A 70 2.25 -3.61 -8.40
C ARG A 70 1.06 -3.26 -9.29
N ARG A 71 -0.11 -2.99 -8.70
CA ARG A 71 -1.28 -2.55 -9.45
C ARG A 71 -1.09 -1.10 -9.87
N LEU A 72 -0.38 -0.91 -10.98
CA LEU A 72 -0.36 0.36 -11.68
C LEU A 72 -1.65 0.45 -12.50
N ASN A 73 -2.54 1.37 -12.13
CA ASN A 73 -3.67 1.76 -12.97
C ASN A 73 -3.11 2.32 -14.29
N GLY A 74 -3.03 1.48 -15.33
CA GLY A 74 -2.50 1.85 -16.64
C GLY A 74 -1.56 0.83 -17.30
N PHE A 75 -1.12 -0.20 -16.58
CA PHE A 75 -0.34 -1.29 -17.18
C PHE A 75 -1.22 -2.55 -17.18
N PRO A 76 -2.02 -2.79 -18.25
CA PRO A 76 -2.67 -4.06 -18.41
C PRO A 76 -1.59 -5.15 -18.38
N ASP A 77 -1.77 -6.11 -17.47
CA ASP A 77 -1.07 -7.39 -17.44
C ASP A 77 -0.84 -7.83 -18.90
N LYS A 78 0.43 -7.85 -19.33
CA LYS A 78 0.79 -8.25 -20.69
C LYS A 78 0.56 -9.76 -20.83
N ARG A 79 -0.70 -10.13 -20.96
CA ARG A 79 -1.14 -11.48 -21.30
C ARG A 79 -0.51 -11.87 -22.64
N PRO A 80 -0.03 -13.10 -22.78
CA PRO A 80 0.75 -13.56 -23.92
C PRO A 80 -0.19 -13.90 -25.07
N HIS A 81 -0.56 -12.91 -25.88
CA HIS A 81 -1.34 -13.16 -27.09
C HIS A 81 -0.70 -12.45 -28.29
N GLY A 82 0.27 -13.15 -28.90
CA GLY A 82 0.46 -13.30 -30.35
C GLY A 82 0.18 -12.14 -31.31
N LEU A 83 0.33 -10.87 -30.93
CA LEU A 83 0.17 -9.74 -31.84
C LEU A 83 1.54 -9.11 -32.13
N LEU A 84 2.12 -9.47 -33.28
CA LEU A 84 3.29 -8.78 -33.85
C LEU A 84 2.92 -7.33 -34.13
N VAL A 85 3.16 -6.44 -33.17
CA VAL A 85 3.18 -5.00 -33.40
C VAL A 85 4.39 -4.71 -34.29
N ARG A 86 4.15 -4.57 -35.59
CA ARG A 86 5.18 -4.18 -36.55
C ARG A 86 5.60 -2.74 -36.24
N TYR A 87 6.83 -2.55 -35.78
CA TYR A 87 7.46 -1.23 -35.72
C TYR A 87 7.65 -0.73 -37.15
N ARG A 88 6.83 0.22 -37.61
CA ARG A 88 7.10 1.00 -38.82
C ARG A 88 8.35 1.84 -38.54
N ARG A 89 9.52 1.40 -39.00
CA ARG A 89 10.72 2.23 -39.05
C ARG A 89 10.41 3.42 -39.95
N HIS A 90 10.28 4.60 -39.36
CA HIS A 90 10.13 5.85 -40.10
C HIS A 90 11.49 6.16 -40.76
N VAL A 91 11.66 5.78 -42.02
CA VAL A 91 12.88 6.07 -42.78
C VAL A 91 12.85 7.55 -43.15
N GLY A 92 13.60 8.36 -42.40
CA GLY A 92 13.86 9.75 -42.75
C GLY A 92 14.79 9.81 -43.95
N VAL A 93 14.28 10.28 -45.08
CA VAL A 93 15.06 10.65 -46.26
C VAL A 93 15.80 11.95 -45.92
N HIS A 94 17.10 11.85 -45.62
CA HIS A 94 18.00 12.99 -45.66
C HIS A 94 18.93 12.83 -46.85
N SER A 95 18.54 13.44 -47.96
CA SER A 95 19.41 13.71 -49.09
C SER A 95 20.56 14.62 -48.63
N ARG A 96 21.79 14.10 -48.58
CA ARG A 96 23.02 14.91 -48.56
C ARG A 96 24.09 14.30 -49.47
N GLN A 97 24.28 15.01 -50.59
CA GLN A 97 25.55 15.38 -51.22
C GLN A 97 26.35 14.30 -51.96
N ASP A 98 26.28 14.39 -53.29
CA ASP A 98 27.41 14.23 -54.22
C ASP A 98 27.54 15.60 -54.94
N PRO A 99 28.72 16.20 -55.24
CA PRO A 99 29.75 15.55 -56.04
C PRO A 99 31.24 15.89 -55.71
N LEU A 100 32.12 14.94 -56.03
CA LEU A 100 33.49 15.09 -56.55
C LEU A 100 34.39 16.23 -56.03
N ARG A 101 35.39 15.89 -55.20
CA ARG A 101 36.70 16.58 -55.16
C ARG A 101 37.81 15.59 -55.49
N ARG A 102 38.33 15.68 -56.72
CA ARG A 102 39.75 15.49 -57.03
C ARG A 102 40.36 16.88 -57.20
#